data_AF-A0A084QFY8-F1
#
_entry.id   AF-A0A084QFY8-F1
#
_cell.length_a   1.000
_cell.length_b   1.000
_cell.length_c   1.000
_cell.angle_alpha   90.00
_cell.angle_beta   90.00
_cell.angle_gamma   90.00
#
_symmetry.space_group_name_H-M   'P 1'
#
loop_
_entity.id
_entity.type
_entity.pdbx_description
1 polymer ?
#
loop_
_entity_poly.entity_id
_entity_poly.type
_entity_poly.pdbx_seq_one_letter_code
_entity_poly.pdbx_strand_id
1 'polypeptide(L)'
;MKPADEEKAQKAQPDNDNTCQPTDASSTVKALGWLDRLLALWIFLAMAIGIILGNFVPNTAEVLEQGSFVNVSVPIAVGLLVMMYPILCKVRYESLHEILNHRGLWKQIGFSVFLNWVVAPFFM
;
A
#
# COMPACT_ATOMS: atom_id res chain seq x y z
N MET A 1 35.55 -65.52 9.45
CA MET A 1 36.31 -64.29 9.10
C MET A 1 35.44 -63.09 9.44
N LYS A 2 35.87 -62.28 10.42
CA LYS A 2 35.49 -60.85 10.62
C LYS A 2 36.21 -60.02 9.53
N PRO A 3 36.05 -58.68 9.39
CA PRO A 3 34.95 -57.74 9.66
C PRO A 3 34.58 -56.87 8.41
N ALA A 4 33.64 -55.92 8.63
CA ALA A 4 33.56 -54.56 8.11
C ALA A 4 34.63 -54.08 7.10
N ASP A 5 34.17 -53.50 5.99
CA ASP A 5 34.57 -52.15 5.55
C ASP A 5 33.59 -51.60 4.48
N GLU A 6 33.04 -50.41 4.79
CA GLU A 6 32.60 -49.34 3.88
C GLU A 6 31.47 -49.62 2.86
N GLU A 7 30.19 -49.43 3.17
CA GLU A 7 29.53 -48.19 3.64
C GLU A 7 29.79 -46.92 2.79
N LYS A 8 30.30 -47.05 1.55
CA LYS A 8 30.42 -45.89 0.64
C LYS A 8 29.85 -46.14 -0.74
N ALA A 9 28.53 -46.16 -0.84
CA ALA A 9 27.85 -45.79 -2.09
C ALA A 9 26.46 -45.17 -1.88
N GLN A 10 26.13 -44.76 -0.65
CA GLN A 10 24.98 -43.88 -0.38
C GLN A 10 25.48 -42.43 -0.34
N LYS A 11 25.90 -41.92 -1.52
CA LYS A 11 26.20 -40.50 -1.75
C LYS A 11 25.77 -40.14 -3.16
N ALA A 12 24.54 -39.66 -3.29
CA ALA A 12 24.13 -38.58 -4.19
C ALA A 12 22.60 -38.45 -4.15
N GLN A 13 22.05 -38.24 -2.96
CA GLN A 13 20.78 -37.55 -2.82
C GLN A 13 21.12 -36.06 -2.94
N PRO A 14 20.66 -35.31 -3.97
CA PRO A 14 20.60 -33.86 -3.84
C PRO A 14 19.35 -33.59 -3.01
N ASP A 15 19.49 -33.77 -1.70
CA ASP A 15 18.54 -33.24 -0.73
C ASP A 15 18.79 -31.73 -0.67
N ASN A 16 18.20 -31.01 -1.63
CA ASN A 16 18.11 -29.57 -1.57
C ASN A 16 16.91 -29.23 -0.68
N ASP A 17 17.07 -29.54 0.60
CA ASP A 17 16.40 -28.89 1.71
C ASP A 17 16.67 -27.38 1.57
N ASN A 18 15.81 -26.71 0.81
CA ASN A 18 15.62 -25.28 0.89
C ASN A 18 15.00 -25.00 2.26
N THR A 19 15.81 -25.18 3.30
CA THR A 19 15.53 -24.68 4.63
C THR A 19 15.42 -23.18 4.46
N CYS A 20 14.17 -22.71 4.49
CA CYS A 20 13.81 -21.31 4.52
C CYS A 20 14.56 -20.64 5.66
N GLN A 21 15.70 -20.02 5.33
CA GLN A 21 16.33 -19.04 6.20
C GLN A 21 15.45 -17.79 6.14
N PRO A 22 14.90 -17.32 7.27
CA PRO A 22 14.09 -16.12 7.31
C PRO A 22 15.02 -14.94 7.03
N THR A 23 14.88 -14.35 5.85
CA THR A 23 15.64 -13.17 5.46
C THR A 23 15.32 -12.03 6.42
N ASP A 24 16.36 -11.34 6.88
CA ASP A 24 16.38 -10.29 7.90
C ASP A 24 15.34 -9.15 7.70
N ALA A 25 14.10 -9.39 8.14
CA ALA A 25 13.02 -8.39 8.15
C ALA A 25 13.31 -7.16 9.04
N SER A 26 14.37 -7.22 9.87
CA SER A 26 14.78 -6.11 10.75
C SER A 26 15.48 -4.97 10.00
N SER A 27 16.05 -5.25 8.83
CA SER A 27 16.85 -4.26 8.07
C SER A 27 16.00 -3.27 7.27
N THR A 28 14.80 -3.64 6.84
CA THR A 28 13.88 -2.76 6.09
C THR A 28 13.30 -1.64 6.97
N VAL A 29 12.95 -1.96 8.22
CA VAL A 29 12.41 -0.97 9.18
C VAL A 29 13.49 0.04 9.62
N LYS A 30 14.77 -0.35 9.58
CA LYS A 30 15.90 0.53 9.89
C LYS A 30 16.38 1.36 8.69
N ALA A 31 16.07 0.92 7.47
CA ALA A 31 16.31 1.66 6.23
C ALA A 31 15.19 2.66 5.89
N LEU A 32 14.03 2.56 6.54
CA LEU A 32 12.96 3.56 6.46
C LEU A 32 13.38 4.84 7.18
N GLY A 33 13.34 5.97 6.46
CA GLY A 33 13.67 7.28 7.01
C GLY A 33 12.85 7.58 8.27
N TRP A 34 13.41 8.35 9.21
CA TRP A 34 12.79 8.69 10.49
C TRP A 34 11.35 9.21 10.35
N LEU A 35 11.05 9.90 9.25
CA LEU A 35 9.71 10.40 8.91
C LEU A 35 8.71 9.28 8.61
N ASP A 36 9.12 8.21 7.94
CA ASP A 36 8.30 7.03 7.64
C ASP A 36 8.05 6.21 8.91
N ARG A 37 9.08 6.08 9.76
CA ARG A 37 8.95 5.41 11.05
C ARG A 37 8.01 6.11 12.03
N LEU A 38 7.91 7.44 11.94
CA LEU A 38 7.01 8.25 12.79
C LEU A 38 5.74 8.71 12.05
N LEU A 39 5.47 8.19 10.85
CA LEU A 39 4.39 8.66 9.99
C LEU A 39 3.03 8.60 10.71
N ALA A 40 2.77 7.51 11.45
CA ALA A 40 1.55 7.38 12.24
C ALA A 40 1.42 8.49 13.31
N LEU A 41 2.49 8.79 14.04
CA LEU A 41 2.51 9.86 15.06
C LEU A 41 2.25 11.23 14.41
N TRP A 42 2.89 11.50 13.28
CA TRP A 42 2.70 12.73 12.52
C TRP A 42 1.28 12.87 11.98
N ILE A 43 0.65 11.78 11.50
CA ILE A 43 -0.76 11.79 11.09
C ILE A 43 -1.67 12.15 12.27
N PHE A 44 -1.47 11.53 13.44
CA PHE A 44 -2.27 11.84 14.63
C PHE A 44 -2.10 13.29 15.07
N LEU A 45 -0.87 13.80 15.06
CA LEU A 45 -0.59 15.19 15.39
C LEU A 45 -1.25 16.16 14.39
N ALA A 46 -1.17 15.85 13.10
CA ALA A 46 -1.82 16.65 12.05
C ALA A 46 -3.35 16.62 12.16
N MET A 47 -3.96 15.47 12.47
CA MET A 47 -5.40 15.37 12.75
C MET A 47 -5.79 16.22 13.95
N ALA A 48 -5.07 16.10 15.08
CA ALA A 48 -5.36 16.86 16.29
C ALA A 48 -5.29 18.37 16.03
N ILE A 49 -4.23 18.84 15.37
CA ILE A 49 -4.07 20.25 15.00
C ILE A 49 -5.19 20.69 14.05
N GLY A 50 -5.49 19.89 13.02
CA GLY A 50 -6.53 20.19 12.03
C GLY A 50 -7.93 20.30 12.64
N ILE A 51 -8.28 19.41 13.57
CA ILE A 51 -9.57 19.44 14.28
C ILE A 51 -9.66 20.68 15.18
N ILE A 52 -8.60 20.99 15.93
CA ILE A 52 -8.56 22.17 16.81
C ILE A 52 -8.70 23.45 15.98
N LEU A 53 -7.94 23.60 14.89
CA LEU A 53 -8.07 24.75 13.99
C LEU A 53 -9.46 24.85 13.37
N GLY A 54 -10.00 23.73 12.88
CA GLY A 54 -11.33 23.68 12.26
C GLY A 54 -12.46 24.05 13.23
N ASN A 55 -12.30 23.73 14.52
CA ASN A 55 -13.28 24.06 15.56
C ASN A 55 -13.17 25.50 16.07
N PHE A 56 -11.94 26.04 16.23
CA PHE A 56 -11.72 27.39 16.75
C PHE A 56 -11.99 28.50 15.74
N VAL A 57 -11.93 28.20 14.44
CA VAL A 57 -12.21 29.18 13.38
C VAL A 57 -13.60 28.88 12.78
N PRO A 58 -14.68 29.54 13.26
CA PRO A 58 -16.04 29.35 12.74
C PRO A 58 -16.17 29.78 11.27
N ASN A 59 -15.20 30.57 10.77
CA ASN A 59 -15.15 31.00 9.38
C ASN A 59 -14.57 29.94 8.44
N THR A 60 -14.00 28.83 8.94
CA THR A 60 -13.39 27.78 8.08
C THR A 60 -14.38 27.27 7.05
N ALA A 61 -15.64 27.04 7.44
CA ALA A 61 -16.71 26.64 6.54
C ALA A 61 -17.03 27.72 5.49
N GLU A 62 -16.99 29.00 5.87
CA GLU A 62 -17.32 30.13 5.01
C GLU A 62 -16.21 30.38 3.95
N VAL A 63 -14.93 30.26 4.29
CA VAL A 63 -13.82 30.30 3.31
C VAL A 63 -13.83 29.08 2.38
N LEU A 64 -14.26 27.92 2.89
CA LEU A 64 -14.44 26.70 2.10
C LEU A 64 -15.65 26.79 1.16
N GLU A 65 -16.70 27.54 1.52
CA GLU A 65 -17.88 27.84 0.70
C GLU A 65 -17.62 28.92 -0.35
N GLN A 66 -16.90 29.99 0.00
CA GLN A 66 -16.54 31.05 -0.96
C GLN A 66 -15.61 30.54 -2.08
N GLY A 67 -14.83 29.48 -1.80
CA GLY A 67 -14.04 28.74 -2.77
C GLY A 67 -14.72 27.49 -3.33
N SER A 68 -16.04 27.34 -3.18
CA SER A 68 -16.79 26.18 -3.68
C SER A 68 -17.10 26.35 -5.17
N PHE A 69 -16.22 25.81 -6.01
CA PHE A 69 -16.63 25.41 -7.36
C PHE A 69 -17.13 23.97 -7.25
N VAL A 70 -18.45 23.80 -7.30
CA VAL A 70 -19.14 22.49 -7.39
C VAL A 70 -19.07 21.64 -6.11
N ASN A 71 -19.52 22.15 -4.96
CA ASN A 71 -19.68 21.40 -3.69
C ASN A 71 -18.37 20.81 -3.08
N VAL A 72 -17.20 21.12 -3.65
CA VAL A 72 -15.90 20.69 -3.14
C VAL A 72 -14.98 21.90 -3.02
N SER A 73 -14.42 22.14 -1.85
CA SER A 73 -13.57 23.31 -1.62
C SER A 73 -12.23 23.19 -2.33
N VAL A 74 -11.78 24.29 -2.93
CA VAL A 74 -10.49 24.38 -3.65
C VAL A 74 -9.30 23.79 -2.87
N PRO A 75 -9.11 24.05 -1.56
CA PRO A 75 -8.00 23.46 -0.80
C PRO A 75 -8.02 21.92 -0.76
N ILE A 76 -9.22 21.32 -0.61
CA ILE A 76 -9.37 19.86 -0.62
C ILE A 76 -9.06 19.32 -2.02
N ALA A 77 -9.57 19.96 -3.06
CA ALA A 77 -9.33 19.54 -4.44
C ALA A 77 -7.83 19.55 -4.77
N VAL A 78 -7.10 20.61 -4.37
CA VAL A 78 -5.64 20.69 -4.54
C VAL A 78 -4.92 19.61 -3.71
N GLY A 79 -5.34 19.39 -2.46
CA GLY A 79 -4.78 18.33 -1.62
C GLY A 79 -4.91 16.94 -2.23
N LEU A 80 -6.10 16.63 -2.78
CA LEU A 80 -6.35 15.37 -3.49
C LEU A 80 -5.52 15.27 -4.78
N LEU A 81 -5.45 16.34 -5.58
CA LEU A 81 -4.63 16.38 -6.80
C LEU A 81 -3.17 16.07 -6.48
N VAL A 82 -2.60 16.74 -5.47
CA VAL A 82 -1.19 16.57 -5.05
C VAL A 82 -0.93 15.15 -4.52
N MET A 83 -1.91 14.52 -3.86
CA MET A 83 -1.77 13.12 -3.42
C MET A 83 -1.91 12.10 -4.55
N MET A 84 -2.80 12.35 -5.51
CA MET A 84 -3.05 11.42 -6.61
C MET A 84 -1.95 11.47 -7.67
N TYR A 85 -1.45 12.67 -8.00
CA TYR A 85 -0.38 12.88 -8.99
C TYR A 85 0.84 11.95 -8.83
N PRO A 86 1.46 11.81 -7.65
CA PRO A 86 2.65 10.95 -7.48
C PRO A 86 2.35 9.47 -7.75
N ILE A 87 1.12 9.01 -7.49
CA ILE A 87 0.70 7.63 -7.75
C ILE A 87 0.55 7.42 -9.26
N LEU A 88 -0.09 8.35 -9.96
CA LEU A 88 -0.27 8.28 -11.42
C LEU A 88 1.05 8.37 -12.18
N CYS A 89 2.02 9.16 -11.69
CA CYS A 89 3.34 9.24 -12.34
C CYS A 89 4.20 7.99 -12.14
N LYS A 90 3.93 7.18 -11.12
CA LYS A 90 4.68 5.93 -10.86
C LYS A 90 4.19 4.75 -11.70
N VAL A 91 3.08 4.88 -12.45
CA VAL A 91 2.56 3.78 -13.26
C VAL A 91 3.35 3.63 -14.57
N ARG A 92 3.75 2.41 -14.90
CA ARG A 92 4.39 2.08 -16.18
C ARG A 92 3.30 1.77 -17.20
N TYR A 93 2.96 2.73 -18.04
CA TYR A 93 1.90 2.60 -19.04
C TYR A 93 2.20 1.50 -20.06
N GLU A 94 3.47 1.19 -20.31
CA GLU A 94 3.94 0.16 -21.24
C GLU A 94 3.53 -1.25 -20.78
N SER A 95 3.56 -1.52 -19.48
CA SER A 95 3.16 -2.82 -18.92
C SER A 95 1.64 -2.95 -18.75
N LEU A 96 0.89 -1.83 -18.79
CA LEU A 96 -0.55 -1.81 -18.53
C LEU A 96 -1.34 -2.60 -19.58
N HIS A 97 -0.92 -2.50 -20.85
CA HIS A 97 -1.60 -3.18 -21.95
C HIS A 97 -1.45 -4.71 -21.87
N GLU A 98 -0.28 -5.18 -21.44
CA GLU A 98 0.02 -6.61 -21.28
C GLU A 98 -0.80 -7.24 -20.15
N ILE A 99 -0.91 -6.57 -19.00
CA ILE A 99 -1.72 -7.04 -17.87
C ILE A 99 -3.23 -7.00 -18.15
N LEU A 100 -3.72 -6.00 -18.89
CA LEU A 100 -5.13 -5.88 -19.27
C LEU A 100 -5.58 -6.94 -20.28
N ASN A 101 -4.65 -7.55 -21.02
CA ASN A 101 -4.97 -8.61 -21.98
C ASN A 101 -5.21 -9.98 -21.32
N HIS A 102 -4.82 -10.12 -20.04
CA HIS A 102 -5.10 -11.34 -19.27
C HIS A 102 -6.54 -11.39 -18.77
N ARG A 103 -7.35 -12.28 -19.34
CA ARG A 103 -8.76 -12.51 -18.94
C ARG A 103 -8.94 -12.87 -17.47
N GLY A 104 -7.92 -13.45 -16.83
CA GLY A 104 -7.94 -13.75 -15.39
C GLY A 104 -7.92 -12.49 -14.53
N LEU A 105 -7.10 -11.50 -14.92
CA LEU A 105 -6.97 -10.23 -14.19
C LEU A 105 -8.25 -9.40 -14.29
N TRP A 106 -8.92 -9.42 -15.45
CA TRP A 106 -10.23 -8.77 -15.62
C TRP A 106 -11.30 -9.26 -14.64
N LYS A 107 -11.33 -10.57 -14.36
CA LYS A 107 -12.25 -11.12 -13.35
C LYS A 107 -11.91 -10.62 -11.95
N GLN A 108 -10.62 -10.52 -11.61
CA GLN A 108 -10.17 -10.02 -10.31
C GLN A 108 -10.48 -8.52 -10.15
N ILE A 109 -10.21 -7.71 -11.19
CA ILE A 109 -10.55 -6.28 -11.19
C ILE A 109 -12.06 -6.10 -11.05
N GLY A 110 -12.85 -6.81 -11.86
CA GLY A 110 -14.32 -6.74 -11.78
C GLY A 110 -14.86 -7.16 -10.42
N PHE A 111 -14.30 -8.21 -9.81
CA PHE A 111 -14.67 -8.63 -8.46
C PHE A 111 -14.29 -7.59 -7.41
N SER A 112 -13.09 -7.00 -7.49
CA SER A 112 -12.64 -5.94 -6.59
C SER A 112 -13.50 -4.68 -6.70
N VAL A 113 -13.82 -4.25 -7.92
CA VAL A 113 -14.73 -3.11 -8.16
C VAL A 113 -16.13 -3.42 -7.64
N PHE A 114 -16.64 -4.62 -7.87
CA PHE A 114 -17.94 -5.02 -7.35
C PHE A 114 -17.97 -5.01 -5.82
N LEU A 115 -16.95 -5.58 -5.17
CA LEU A 115 -16.86 -5.54 -3.72
C LEU A 115 -16.71 -4.10 -3.20
N ASN A 116 -15.76 -3.33 -3.73
CA ASN A 116 -15.50 -1.97 -3.25
C ASN A 116 -16.67 -1.02 -3.50
N TRP A 117 -17.32 -1.12 -4.66
CA TRP A 117 -18.38 -0.21 -5.05
C TRP A 117 -19.77 -0.67 -4.60
N VAL A 118 -20.06 -1.97 -4.52
CA VAL A 118 -21.39 -2.47 -4.14
C VAL A 118 -21.43 -2.85 -2.67
N VAL A 119 -20.41 -3.54 -2.14
CA VAL A 119 -20.43 -3.97 -0.74
C VAL A 119 -20.19 -2.81 0.21
N ALA A 120 -19.30 -1.86 -0.11
CA ALA A 120 -19.06 -0.71 0.76
C ALA A 120 -20.31 0.14 1.04
N PRO A 121 -21.10 0.60 0.04
CA PRO A 121 -22.31 1.37 0.31
C PRO A 121 -23.48 0.54 0.84
N PHE A 122 -23.43 -0.79 0.76
CA PHE A 122 -24.44 -1.64 1.37
C PHE A 122 -24.15 -1.92 2.85
N PHE A 123 -22.89 -1.76 3.26
CA PHE A 123 -22.45 -1.94 4.64
C PHE A 123 -22.48 -0.64 5.45
N MET A 124 -22.32 0.51 4.79
CA MET A 124 -22.55 1.85 5.37
C MET A 124 -24.04 2.15 5.53
#